data_AF-A0A9X2BAD2-F1
#
_entry.id   AF-A0A9X2BAD2-F1
#
_cell.length_a   1.000
_cell.length_b   1.000
_cell.length_c   1.000
_cell.angle_alpha   90.00
_cell.angle_beta   90.00
_cell.angle_gamma   90.00
#
_symmetry.space_group_name_H-M   'P 1'
#
loop_
_entity.id
_entity.type
_entity.pdbx_description
1 polymer ?
#
loop_
_entity_poly.entity_id
_entity_poly.type
_entity_poly.pdbx_seq_one_letter_code
_entity_poly.pdbx_strand_id
1 'polypeptide(L)'
;MPLKETAAEPKAKKTKKLWIISTVALIVIVIVIFLTQGRRIKLYYVNIKKNPFKKGDKVYYTNRLIKKGYTIDIYQTIEPENGGSQCLVEAKWVLSADSLNKYKTSQIGTYLDYKVINIWMDDKTQIPMLMYAIKVNKKALYKDLNSYSTPSNIPVGYKEVSGPFYVVAGFTRDKENNGD
;
A
#
# COMPACT_ATOMS: atom_id res chain seq x y z
N MET A 1 51.81 50.53 -37.97
CA MET A 1 50.95 49.90 -36.94
C MET A 1 50.22 48.74 -37.60
N PRO A 2 50.53 47.47 -37.28
CA PRO A 2 49.79 46.35 -37.85
C PRO A 2 48.48 46.13 -37.08
N LEU A 3 47.39 45.95 -37.83
CA LEU A 3 46.06 45.64 -37.30
C LEU A 3 46.07 44.22 -36.73
N LYS A 4 45.72 44.10 -35.44
CA LYS A 4 45.47 42.81 -34.78
C LYS A 4 44.25 42.16 -35.41
N GLU A 5 44.48 41.05 -36.09
CA GLU A 5 43.44 40.18 -36.61
C GLU A 5 42.83 39.38 -35.44
N THR A 6 41.62 39.76 -35.03
CA THR A 6 40.90 39.08 -33.95
C THR A 6 40.35 37.76 -34.46
N ALA A 7 40.99 36.66 -34.09
CA ALA A 7 40.53 35.31 -34.41
C ALA A 7 39.10 35.09 -33.86
N ALA A 8 38.18 34.69 -34.74
CA ALA A 8 36.81 34.35 -34.37
C ALA A 8 36.78 33.05 -33.56
N GLU A 9 36.26 33.10 -32.34
CA GLU A 9 36.03 31.91 -31.52
C GLU A 9 35.05 30.94 -32.21
N PRO A 10 35.35 29.64 -32.28
CA PRO A 10 34.46 28.66 -32.89
C PRO A 10 33.20 28.47 -32.03
N LYS A 11 32.06 28.99 -32.52
CA LYS A 11 30.73 28.83 -31.92
C LYS A 11 30.41 27.35 -31.63
N ALA A 12 30.06 27.09 -30.37
CA ALA A 12 29.75 25.78 -29.80
C ALA A 12 28.68 25.00 -30.58
N LYS A 13 29.09 24.13 -31.51
CA LYS A 13 28.22 23.18 -32.24
C LYS A 13 27.93 21.87 -31.47
N LYS A 14 28.45 21.69 -30.24
CA LYS A 14 28.33 20.44 -29.46
C LYS A 14 27.02 20.28 -28.66
N THR A 15 26.13 21.27 -28.64
CA THR A 15 24.94 21.29 -27.76
C THR A 15 23.75 20.47 -28.28
N LYS A 16 23.48 20.44 -29.60
CA LYS A 16 22.28 19.75 -30.14
C LYS A 16 22.30 18.23 -29.97
N LYS A 17 23.46 17.58 -30.18
CA LYS A 17 23.61 16.13 -29.98
C LYS A 17 23.43 15.75 -28.51
N LEU A 18 23.97 16.56 -27.59
CA LEU A 18 23.83 16.35 -26.15
C LEU A 18 22.36 16.47 -25.71
N TRP A 19 21.63 17.47 -26.21
CA TRP A 19 20.20 17.64 -25.94
C TRP A 19 19.36 16.45 -26.41
N ILE A 20 19.62 15.93 -27.61
CA ILE A 20 18.90 14.76 -28.13
C ILE A 20 19.17 13.54 -27.25
N ILE A 21 20.44 13.29 -26.90
CA ILE A 21 20.81 12.16 -26.03
C ILE A 21 20.15 12.29 -24.66
N SER A 22 20.15 13.48 -24.05
CA SER A 22 19.49 13.73 -22.77
C SER A 22 17.98 13.48 -22.83
N THR A 23 17.30 13.93 -23.89
CA THR A 23 15.86 13.70 -24.08
C THR A 23 15.55 12.22 -24.26
N VAL A 24 16.32 11.51 -25.09
CA VAL A 24 16.14 10.05 -25.28
C VAL A 24 16.37 9.31 -23.96
N ALA A 25 17.43 9.66 -23.21
CA ALA A 25 17.69 9.07 -21.90
C ALA A 25 16.53 9.30 -20.92
N LEU A 26 15.96 10.50 -20.89
CA LEU A 26 14.79 10.81 -20.06
C LEU A 26 13.58 9.94 -20.43
N ILE A 27 13.28 9.81 -21.73
CA ILE A 27 12.18 8.97 -22.22
C ILE A 27 12.38 7.51 -21.79
N VAL A 28 13.59 6.98 -21.95
CA VAL A 28 13.93 5.61 -21.53
C VAL A 28 13.74 5.43 -20.03
N ILE A 29 14.19 6.39 -19.21
CA ILE A 29 13.99 6.36 -17.76
C ILE A 29 12.49 6.32 -17.41
N VAL A 30 11.67 7.17 -18.04
CA VAL A 30 10.22 7.19 -17.82
C VAL A 30 9.57 5.85 -18.19
N ILE A 31 9.97 5.25 -19.33
CA ILE A 31 9.48 3.94 -19.76
C ILE A 31 9.87 2.86 -18.74
N VAL A 32 11.12 2.83 -18.28
CA VAL A 32 11.60 1.85 -17.29
C VAL A 32 10.83 1.98 -15.97
N ILE A 33 10.61 3.21 -15.49
CA ILE A 33 9.79 3.46 -14.28
C ILE A 33 8.38 2.94 -14.49
N PHE A 34 7.76 3.21 -15.65
CA PHE A 34 6.40 2.75 -15.92
C PHE A 34 6.30 1.23 -16.01
N LEU A 35 7.27 0.55 -16.65
CA LEU A 35 7.29 -0.90 -16.77
C LEU A 35 7.54 -1.59 -15.43
N THR A 36 8.41 -1.02 -14.58
CA THR A 36 8.76 -1.63 -13.28
C THR A 36 7.78 -1.27 -12.15
N GLN A 37 7.20 -0.07 -12.17
CA GLN A 37 6.34 0.46 -11.09
C GLN A 37 4.89 0.71 -11.52
N GLY A 38 4.51 0.36 -12.75
CA GLY A 38 3.19 0.65 -13.32
C GLY A 38 2.03 0.16 -12.47
N ARG A 39 2.16 -1.02 -11.83
CA ARG A 39 1.15 -1.54 -10.90
C ARG A 39 0.95 -0.63 -9.68
N ARG A 40 2.04 -0.12 -9.10
CA ARG A 40 1.97 0.81 -7.95
C ARG A 40 1.34 2.14 -8.37
N ILE A 41 1.77 2.69 -9.51
CA ILE A 41 1.22 3.92 -10.07
C ILE A 41 -0.30 3.78 -10.28
N LYS A 42 -0.75 2.64 -10.83
CA LYS A 42 -2.18 2.35 -11.00
C LYS A 42 -2.93 2.32 -9.67
N LEU A 43 -2.36 1.71 -8.62
CA LEU A 43 -2.98 1.68 -7.28
C LEU A 43 -3.08 3.07 -6.65
N TYR A 44 -2.04 3.91 -6.78
CA TYR A 44 -2.10 5.31 -6.35
C TYR A 44 -3.18 6.09 -7.09
N TYR A 45 -3.24 5.93 -8.42
CA TYR A 45 -4.27 6.57 -9.23
C TYR A 45 -5.69 6.13 -8.83
N VAL A 46 -5.89 4.83 -8.60
CA VAL A 46 -7.18 4.30 -8.10
C VAL A 46 -7.54 4.93 -6.76
N ASN A 47 -6.58 5.05 -5.83
CA ASN A 47 -6.83 5.70 -4.54
C ASN A 47 -7.23 7.18 -4.71
N ILE A 48 -6.46 7.96 -5.47
CA ILE A 48 -6.76 9.39 -5.70
C ILE A 48 -8.16 9.59 -6.29
N LYS A 49 -8.57 8.73 -7.23
CA LYS A 49 -9.85 8.85 -7.92
C LYS A 49 -11.04 8.32 -7.12
N LYS A 50 -10.84 7.27 -6.32
CA LYS A 50 -11.94 6.45 -5.77
C LYS A 50 -11.95 6.31 -4.25
N ASN A 51 -10.95 6.83 -3.53
CA ASN A 51 -10.94 6.73 -2.07
C ASN A 51 -12.07 7.59 -1.48
N PRO A 52 -13.08 6.99 -0.83
CA PRO A 52 -14.18 7.74 -0.26
C PRO A 52 -13.86 8.33 1.13
N PHE A 53 -12.74 7.94 1.74
CA PHE A 53 -12.44 8.20 3.14
C PHE A 53 -11.62 9.48 3.38
N LYS A 54 -11.97 10.18 4.46
CA LYS A 54 -11.18 11.19 5.15
C LYS A 54 -10.67 10.64 6.48
N LYS A 55 -9.58 11.22 6.99
CA LYS A 55 -9.02 10.82 8.30
C LYS A 55 -10.10 10.96 9.39
N GLY A 56 -10.29 9.90 10.17
CA GLY A 56 -11.34 9.83 11.19
C GLY A 56 -12.65 9.19 10.73
N ASP A 57 -12.83 8.92 9.43
CA ASP A 57 -14.05 8.28 8.93
C ASP A 57 -14.18 6.83 9.45
N LYS A 58 -15.42 6.38 9.62
CA LYS A 58 -15.70 4.98 9.96
C LYS A 58 -15.44 4.10 8.74
N VAL A 59 -14.78 2.97 8.97
CA VAL A 59 -14.51 1.97 7.92
C VAL A 59 -15.38 0.75 8.19
N TYR A 60 -16.11 0.35 7.17
CA TYR A 60 -16.99 -0.82 7.19
C TYR A 60 -16.48 -1.91 6.25
N TYR A 61 -16.74 -3.16 6.56
CA TYR A 61 -16.42 -4.28 5.67
C TYR A 61 -17.46 -4.41 4.53
N THR A 62 -16.99 -4.72 3.31
CA THR A 62 -17.84 -4.70 2.09
C THR A 62 -18.88 -5.82 2.05
N ASN A 63 -18.65 -6.95 2.72
CA ASN A 63 -19.47 -8.14 2.55
C ASN A 63 -20.77 -8.04 3.38
N ARG A 64 -21.90 -8.27 2.70
CA ARG A 64 -23.28 -7.91 3.10
C ARG A 64 -23.77 -8.56 4.39
N LEU A 65 -23.23 -9.72 4.73
CA LEU A 65 -23.41 -10.39 6.01
C LEU A 65 -22.10 -11.11 6.24
N ILE A 66 -21.37 -10.73 7.28
CA ILE A 66 -20.20 -11.51 7.64
C ILE A 66 -20.78 -12.85 8.12
N LYS A 67 -20.70 -13.88 7.26
CA LYS A 67 -21.24 -15.21 7.54
C LYS A 67 -20.75 -15.61 8.93
N LYS A 68 -21.64 -16.16 9.76
CA LYS A 68 -21.26 -16.60 11.12
C LYS A 68 -20.02 -17.49 11.04
N GLY A 69 -19.09 -17.32 11.98
CA GLY A 69 -17.82 -18.04 12.00
C GLY A 69 -16.76 -17.56 11.00
N TYR A 70 -16.99 -16.47 10.25
CA TYR A 70 -15.96 -15.88 9.38
C TYR A 70 -15.06 -14.90 10.15
N THR A 71 -13.82 -14.77 9.72
CA THR A 71 -12.84 -13.81 10.24
C THR A 71 -12.45 -12.84 9.13
N ILE A 72 -12.25 -11.57 9.50
CA ILE A 72 -11.72 -10.57 8.57
C ILE A 72 -10.26 -10.36 8.90
N ASP A 73 -9.42 -10.68 7.92
CA ASP A 73 -7.97 -10.57 8.06
C ASP A 73 -7.57 -9.11 8.10
N ILE A 74 -6.70 -8.80 9.04
CA ILE A 74 -6.04 -7.50 9.16
C ILE A 74 -4.54 -7.75 9.08
N TYR A 75 -3.83 -6.74 8.60
CA TYR A 75 -2.41 -6.84 8.29
C TYR A 75 -1.62 -5.94 9.22
N GLN A 76 -0.40 -6.36 9.54
CA GLN A 76 0.54 -5.60 10.36
C GLN A 76 1.83 -5.33 9.59
N THR A 77 2.54 -4.28 9.98
CA THR A 77 3.82 -3.93 9.34
C THR A 77 4.93 -4.79 9.91
N ILE A 78 5.77 -5.29 9.01
CA ILE A 78 7.04 -5.95 9.35
C ILE A 78 8.17 -5.25 8.59
N GLU A 79 9.36 -5.32 9.17
CA GLU A 79 10.58 -4.80 8.54
C GLU A 79 11.72 -5.80 8.66
N PRO A 80 12.63 -5.85 7.66
CA PRO A 80 13.85 -6.63 7.77
C PRO A 80 14.71 -6.14 8.95
N GLU A 81 15.29 -7.07 9.71
CA GLU A 81 16.17 -6.74 10.84
C GLU A 81 17.44 -5.98 10.40
N ASN A 82 17.86 -6.18 9.15
CA ASN A 82 19.00 -5.51 8.54
C ASN A 82 18.69 -4.15 7.88
N GLY A 83 17.48 -3.59 8.08
CA GLY A 83 17.17 -2.22 7.67
C GLY A 83 16.67 -2.05 6.21
N GLY A 84 15.80 -2.93 5.74
CA GLY A 84 15.24 -2.87 4.38
C GLY A 84 13.83 -2.25 4.27
N SER A 85 13.21 -2.43 3.10
CA SER A 85 11.86 -1.94 2.83
C SER A 85 10.81 -2.68 3.66
N GLN A 86 9.89 -1.94 4.25
CA GLN A 86 8.74 -2.49 4.98
C GLN A 86 7.78 -3.25 4.04
N CYS A 87 7.18 -4.31 4.56
CA CYS A 87 6.05 -5.00 3.95
C CYS A 87 4.97 -5.30 4.99
N LEU A 88 3.82 -5.76 4.52
CA LEU A 88 2.74 -6.21 5.37
C LEU A 88 2.68 -7.72 5.39
N VAL A 89 2.32 -8.27 6.55
CA VAL A 89 1.94 -9.66 6.72
C VAL A 89 0.59 -9.71 7.42
N GLU A 90 -0.16 -10.79 7.23
CA GLU A 90 -1.35 -11.05 8.03
C GLU A 90 -1.00 -11.01 9.52
N ALA A 91 -1.82 -10.32 10.32
CA ALA A 91 -1.60 -10.18 11.75
C ALA A 91 -2.09 -11.42 12.50
N LYS A 92 -1.55 -11.64 13.70
CA LYS A 92 -2.05 -12.65 14.66
C LYS A 92 -3.45 -12.33 15.20
N TRP A 93 -3.97 -11.16 14.85
CA TRP A 93 -5.27 -10.67 15.27
C TRP A 93 -6.16 -10.61 14.04
N VAL A 94 -7.43 -10.94 14.23
CA VAL A 94 -8.47 -10.88 13.20
C VAL A 94 -9.69 -10.15 13.75
N LEU A 95 -10.59 -9.71 12.88
CA LEU A 95 -11.88 -9.19 13.30
C LEU A 95 -12.95 -10.27 13.14
N SER A 96 -13.63 -10.61 14.24
CA SER A 96 -14.68 -11.62 14.25
C SER A 96 -15.98 -11.09 13.63
N ALA A 97 -16.50 -11.82 12.64
CA ALA A 97 -17.86 -11.65 12.11
C ALA A 97 -18.92 -11.63 13.21
N ASP A 98 -18.83 -12.61 14.11
CA ASP A 98 -19.83 -12.84 15.13
C ASP A 98 -19.86 -11.70 16.16
N SER A 99 -18.69 -11.17 16.51
CA SER A 99 -18.59 -9.98 17.34
C SER A 99 -19.21 -8.76 16.66
N LEU A 100 -18.90 -8.53 15.38
CA LEU A 100 -19.49 -7.44 14.60
C LEU A 100 -21.02 -7.56 14.51
N ASN A 101 -21.53 -8.75 14.20
CA ASN A 101 -22.95 -9.07 14.16
C ASN A 101 -23.63 -8.90 15.53
N LYS A 102 -22.98 -9.31 16.63
CA LYS A 102 -23.48 -9.12 18.01
C LYS A 102 -23.71 -7.64 18.33
N TYR A 103 -22.84 -6.76 17.84
CA TYR A 103 -22.99 -5.31 18.01
C TYR A 103 -23.80 -4.64 16.89
N LYS A 104 -24.43 -5.43 16.00
CA LYS A 104 -25.22 -4.97 14.86
C LYS A 104 -24.47 -3.93 14.01
N THR A 105 -23.18 -4.16 13.80
CA THR A 105 -22.35 -3.24 13.01
C THR A 105 -21.41 -3.98 12.08
N SER A 106 -21.11 -3.37 10.94
CA SER A 106 -20.03 -3.81 10.04
C SER A 106 -18.76 -2.96 10.21
N GLN A 107 -18.73 -2.06 11.20
CA GLN A 107 -17.62 -1.15 11.44
C GLN A 107 -16.38 -1.89 11.95
N ILE A 108 -15.39 -2.04 11.08
CA ILE A 108 -14.10 -2.69 11.37
C ILE A 108 -13.09 -1.74 12.03
N GLY A 109 -13.28 -0.43 11.89
CA GLY A 109 -12.40 0.55 12.52
C GLY A 109 -12.66 1.99 12.11
N THR A 110 -11.63 2.80 12.28
CA THR A 110 -11.58 4.22 11.89
C THR A 110 -10.39 4.45 10.96
N TYR A 111 -10.63 5.10 9.83
CA TYR A 111 -9.63 5.38 8.80
C TYR A 111 -8.57 6.35 9.32
N LEU A 112 -7.31 5.99 9.16
CA LEU A 112 -6.15 6.82 9.55
C LEU A 112 -5.43 7.35 8.32
N ASP A 113 -5.13 6.47 7.36
CA ASP A 113 -4.41 6.80 6.13
C ASP A 113 -4.49 5.64 5.12
N TYR A 114 -3.82 5.78 3.98
CA TYR A 114 -3.59 4.69 3.03
C TYR A 114 -2.09 4.46 2.77
N LYS A 115 -1.75 3.25 2.34
CA LYS A 115 -0.43 2.92 1.80
C LYS A 115 -0.56 2.00 0.58
N VAL A 116 0.29 2.21 -0.41
CA VAL A 116 0.56 1.22 -1.46
C VAL A 116 1.83 0.48 -1.07
N ILE A 117 1.67 -0.72 -0.53
CA ILE A 117 2.75 -1.49 0.10
C ILE A 117 2.67 -2.95 -0.34
N ASN A 118 3.81 -3.63 -0.34
CA ASN A 118 3.85 -5.06 -0.63
C ASN A 118 3.25 -5.84 0.53
N ILE A 119 2.39 -6.79 0.21
CA ILE A 119 1.96 -7.84 1.13
C ILE A 119 2.81 -9.07 0.86
N TRP A 120 3.28 -9.71 1.93
CA TRP A 120 3.92 -11.02 1.89
C TRP A 120 2.86 -12.10 1.81
N MET A 121 2.86 -12.85 0.72
CA MET A 121 1.95 -13.97 0.49
C MET A 121 2.58 -15.29 0.97
N ASP A 122 1.77 -16.32 1.19
CA ASP A 122 2.23 -17.63 1.67
C ASP A 122 3.23 -18.31 0.73
N ASP A 123 3.11 -18.04 -0.57
CA ASP A 123 4.05 -18.51 -1.61
C ASP A 123 5.37 -17.71 -1.64
N LYS A 124 5.61 -16.87 -0.63
CA LYS A 124 6.76 -15.97 -0.48
C LYS A 124 6.85 -14.90 -1.58
N THR A 125 5.79 -14.69 -2.36
CA THR A 125 5.74 -13.58 -3.30
C THR A 125 5.34 -12.29 -2.58
N GLN A 126 5.82 -11.17 -3.13
CA GLN A 126 5.44 -9.84 -2.68
C GLN A 126 4.58 -9.16 -3.72
N ILE A 127 3.35 -8.82 -3.33
CA ILE A 127 2.39 -8.21 -4.23
C ILE A 127 2.04 -6.81 -3.71
N PRO A 128 2.24 -5.74 -4.48
CA PRO A 128 1.81 -4.41 -4.07
C PRO A 128 0.29 -4.34 -4.07
N MET A 129 -0.28 -3.89 -2.95
CA MET A 129 -1.71 -3.69 -2.76
C MET A 129 -2.00 -2.31 -2.16
N LEU A 130 -3.21 -1.80 -2.43
CA LEU A 130 -3.71 -0.60 -1.78
C LEU A 130 -4.36 -1.00 -0.45
N MET A 131 -3.80 -0.47 0.63
CA MET A 131 -4.15 -0.82 2.00
C MET A 131 -4.59 0.43 2.75
N TYR A 132 -5.62 0.30 3.57
CA TYR A 132 -6.08 1.35 4.47
C TYR A 132 -5.59 1.08 5.89
N ALA A 133 -4.84 2.03 6.43
CA ALA A 133 -4.45 2.02 7.83
C ALA A 133 -5.67 2.39 8.67
N ILE A 134 -5.99 1.56 9.66
CA ILE A 134 -7.14 1.74 10.51
C ILE A 134 -6.78 1.66 11.99
N LYS A 135 -7.48 2.44 12.80
CA LYS A 135 -7.63 2.16 14.22
C LYS A 135 -8.73 1.12 14.36
N VAL A 136 -8.35 -0.13 14.65
CA VAL A 136 -9.28 -1.27 14.71
C VAL A 136 -10.35 -1.12 15.77
N ASN A 137 -11.53 -1.65 15.49
CA ASN A 137 -12.61 -1.79 16.46
C ASN A 137 -12.26 -2.91 17.45
N LYS A 138 -11.76 -2.52 18.63
CA LYS A 138 -11.36 -3.46 19.70
C LYS A 138 -12.48 -4.39 20.16
N LYS A 139 -13.76 -4.04 19.98
CA LYS A 139 -14.89 -4.89 20.35
C LYS A 139 -15.03 -6.13 19.46
N ALA A 140 -14.51 -6.06 18.25
CA ALA A 140 -14.53 -7.14 17.28
C ALA A 140 -13.17 -7.84 17.13
N LEU A 141 -12.12 -7.29 17.73
CA LEU A 141 -10.76 -7.79 17.63
C LEU A 141 -10.62 -9.06 18.47
N TYR A 142 -10.18 -10.13 17.84
CA TYR A 142 -9.93 -11.42 18.47
C TYR A 142 -8.54 -11.93 18.04
N LYS A 143 -7.83 -12.58 18.96
CA LYS A 143 -6.55 -13.21 18.63
C LYS A 143 -6.86 -14.57 18.07
N ASP A 144 -6.59 -14.78 16.79
CA ASP A 144 -6.84 -16.09 16.21
C ASP A 144 -5.79 -17.08 16.72
N LEU A 145 -6.23 -18.02 17.55
CA LEU A 145 -5.39 -19.08 18.12
C LEU A 145 -5.29 -20.30 17.19
N ASN A 146 -6.22 -20.42 16.23
CA ASN A 146 -6.37 -21.56 15.34
C ASN A 146 -6.10 -21.20 13.88
N SER A 147 -5.87 -19.92 13.56
CA SER A 147 -5.40 -19.56 12.24
C SER A 147 -4.14 -20.37 11.96
N TYR A 148 -4.15 -21.07 10.83
CA TYR A 148 -2.94 -21.68 10.28
C TYR A 148 -1.82 -20.62 10.11
N SER A 149 -2.14 -19.33 10.22
CA SER A 149 -1.28 -18.15 10.43
C SER A 149 -0.81 -17.95 11.89
N THR A 150 -0.46 -19.02 12.60
CA THR A 150 0.18 -19.00 13.94
C THR A 150 1.57 -18.31 13.87
N PRO A 151 2.29 -18.04 14.99
CA PRO A 151 3.36 -17.04 15.11
C PRO A 151 4.56 -17.06 14.12
N SER A 152 4.64 -18.03 13.21
CA SER A 152 5.72 -18.23 12.25
C SER A 152 5.54 -17.55 10.88
N ASN A 153 4.45 -16.82 10.62
CA ASN A 153 4.25 -16.16 9.32
C ASN A 153 5.12 -14.91 9.11
N ILE A 154 5.80 -14.42 10.15
CA ILE A 154 6.84 -13.42 9.95
C ILE A 154 8.04 -14.13 9.33
N PRO A 155 8.47 -13.75 8.12
CA PRO A 155 9.61 -14.39 7.49
C PRO A 155 10.87 -14.26 8.36
N VAL A 156 11.73 -15.27 8.33
CA VAL A 156 13.02 -15.24 9.06
C VAL A 156 13.81 -13.99 8.65
N GLY A 157 14.36 -13.27 9.65
CA GLY A 157 15.08 -12.01 9.44
C GLY A 157 14.18 -10.78 9.35
N TYR A 158 12.90 -10.90 9.69
CA TYR A 158 11.96 -9.78 9.84
C TYR A 158 11.45 -9.68 11.27
N LYS A 159 11.07 -8.48 11.67
CA LYS A 159 10.45 -8.18 12.97
C LYS A 159 9.16 -7.37 12.79
N GLU A 160 8.25 -7.51 13.75
CA GLU A 160 7.04 -6.68 13.81
C GLU A 160 7.41 -5.23 14.12
N VAL A 161 6.74 -4.30 13.42
CA VAL A 161 6.87 -2.86 13.67
C VAL A 161 5.59 -2.38 14.33
N SER A 162 5.73 -1.68 15.47
CA SER A 162 4.58 -1.06 16.14
C SER A 162 3.91 -0.04 15.22
N GLY A 163 2.60 -0.13 15.07
CA GLY A 163 1.87 0.70 14.14
C GLY A 163 0.39 0.36 14.05
N PRO A 164 -0.36 1.03 13.14
CA PRO A 164 -1.74 0.70 12.89
C PRO A 164 -1.85 -0.66 12.20
N PHE A 165 -3.05 -1.25 12.27
CA PHE A 165 -3.39 -2.37 11.42
C PHE A 165 -3.86 -1.85 10.05
N TYR A 166 -3.78 -2.73 9.06
CA TYR A 166 -4.11 -2.44 7.68
C TYR A 166 -5.19 -3.40 7.18
N VAL A 167 -6.05 -2.91 6.29
CA VAL A 167 -7.06 -3.70 5.59
C VAL A 167 -6.99 -3.43 4.10
N VAL A 168 -7.33 -4.44 3.28
CA VAL A 168 -7.33 -4.29 1.83
C VAL A 168 -8.44 -3.33 1.41
N ALA A 169 -8.10 -2.27 0.69
CA ALA A 169 -9.04 -1.22 0.29
C ALA A 169 -10.29 -1.76 -0.44
N GLY A 170 -10.10 -2.76 -1.31
CA GLY A 170 -11.16 -3.39 -2.08
C GLY A 170 -12.25 -4.09 -1.25
N PHE A 171 -11.97 -4.36 0.03
CA PHE A 171 -12.94 -4.98 0.96
C PHE A 171 -13.55 -4.00 1.95
N THR A 172 -13.41 -2.70 1.73
CA THR A 172 -13.90 -1.66 2.64
C THR A 172 -14.92 -0.72 2.00
N ARG A 173 -15.75 -0.08 2.82
CA ARG A 173 -16.74 0.94 2.44
C ARG A 173 -16.84 2.04 3.50
N ASP A 174 -17.29 3.23 3.08
CA ASP A 174 -17.52 4.43 3.90
C ASP A 174 -18.91 4.47 4.53
N LYS A 175 -19.81 3.57 4.11
CA LYS A 175 -21.18 3.46 4.62
C LYS A 175 -21.45 2.08 5.16
N GLU A 176 -22.22 2.06 6.25
CA GLU A 176 -22.74 0.84 6.82
C GLU A 176 -23.78 0.23 5.88
N ASN A 177 -23.71 -1.09 5.72
CA ASN A 177 -24.72 -1.82 4.97
C ASN A 177 -25.88 -2.11 5.93
N ASN A 178 -26.91 -1.28 5.90
CA ASN A 178 -28.19 -1.60 6.55
C ASN A 178 -28.87 -2.61 5.62
N GLY A 179 -28.86 -3.88 5.98
CA GLY A 179 -29.36 -4.95 5.12
C GLY A 179 -30.75 -4.66 4.55
N ASP A 180 -30.83 -4.69 3.21
CA ASP A 180 -32.03 -5.03 2.46
C ASP A 180 -31.95 -6.52 2.08
#